data_AF-A0AA92W928-F1
#
_entry.id   AF-A0AA92W928-F1
#
_cell.length_a   1.000
_cell.length_b   1.000
_cell.length_c   1.000
_cell.angle_alpha   90.00
_cell.angle_beta   90.00
_cell.angle_gamma   90.00
#
_symmetry.space_group_name_H-M   'P 1'
#
loop_
_entity.id
_entity.type
_entity.pdbx_description
1 polymer ?
#
loop_
_entity_poly.entity_id
_entity_poly.type
_entity_poly.pdbx_seq_one_letter_code
_entity_poly.pdbx_strand_id
1 'polypeptide(L)'
;MKPEPSTFEVRNELFAPDGKLLQTFKKKVTLKAGETRRMELQSKLISNPELWTPETLILYKVVTSLVDTKTRKAIDEKSHKVGFRWFSFDGEKGFCLNGKSYKLRGFNRHQD
;
A
#
# COMPACT_ATOMS: atom_id res chain seq x y z
N MET A 1 4.55 39.00 1.15
CA MET A 1 5.46 38.08 1.87
C MET A 1 5.28 36.70 1.25
N LYS A 2 6.34 36.03 0.78
CA LYS A 2 6.21 34.64 0.29
C LYS A 2 6.04 33.73 1.51
N PRO A 3 5.13 32.73 1.49
CA PRO A 3 4.96 31.85 2.64
C PRO A 3 6.26 31.10 2.93
N GLU A 4 6.66 31.06 4.19
CA GLU A 4 7.79 30.26 4.64
C GLU A 4 7.55 28.76 4.37
N PRO A 5 8.59 27.99 4.02
CA PRO A 5 8.46 26.55 3.84
C PRO A 5 7.90 25.88 5.11
N SER A 6 7.03 24.90 4.93
CA SER A 6 6.41 24.15 6.02
C SER A 6 6.87 22.69 6.01
N THR A 7 7.12 22.14 7.20
CA THR A 7 7.56 20.75 7.38
C THR A 7 6.42 19.86 7.85
N PHE A 8 6.21 18.77 7.12
CA PHE A 8 5.21 17.74 7.38
C PHE A 8 5.88 16.38 7.59
N GLU A 9 5.16 15.44 8.18
CA GLU A 9 5.52 14.02 8.24
C GLU A 9 4.51 13.24 7.40
N VAL A 10 4.99 12.55 6.37
CA VAL A 10 4.20 11.51 5.70
C VAL A 10 4.34 10.24 6.52
N ARG A 11 3.23 9.72 7.03
CA ARG A 11 3.18 8.51 7.85
C ARG A 11 2.37 7.45 7.14
N ASN A 12 2.96 6.26 6.98
CA ASN A 12 2.27 5.08 6.51
C ASN A 12 2.11 4.09 7.66
N GLU A 13 0.90 3.58 7.82
CA GLU A 13 0.52 2.56 8.79
C GLU A 13 -0.03 1.35 8.02
N LEU A 14 0.69 0.23 8.10
CA LEU A 14 0.31 -1.04 7.47
C LEU A 14 -0.42 -1.90 8.49
N PHE A 15 -1.64 -2.27 8.18
CA PHE A 15 -2.51 -3.12 8.98
C PHE A 15 -2.67 -4.49 8.36
N ALA A 16 -2.67 -5.52 9.19
CA ALA A 16 -3.03 -6.89 8.88
C ALA A 16 -4.53 -7.01 8.53
N PRO A 17 -4.95 -8.14 7.93
CA PRO A 17 -6.36 -8.39 7.58
C PRO A 17 -7.31 -8.32 8.79
N ASP A 18 -6.84 -8.71 9.97
CA ASP A 18 -7.57 -8.64 11.25
C ASP A 18 -7.64 -7.23 11.85
N GLY A 19 -7.04 -6.22 11.19
CA GLY A 19 -6.98 -4.85 11.65
C GLY A 19 -5.81 -4.54 12.58
N LYS A 20 -4.94 -5.51 12.91
CA LYS A 20 -3.75 -5.27 13.74
C LYS A 20 -2.73 -4.41 12.99
N LEU A 21 -2.22 -3.36 13.64
CA LEU A 21 -1.11 -2.58 13.11
C LEU A 21 0.17 -3.44 13.09
N LEU A 22 0.76 -3.61 11.91
CA LEU A 22 2.00 -4.37 11.72
C LEU A 22 3.23 -3.48 11.70
N GLN A 23 3.16 -2.36 10.98
CA GLN A 23 4.30 -1.47 10.81
C GLN A 23 3.83 -0.02 10.67
N THR A 24 4.64 0.88 11.22
CA THR A 24 4.58 2.31 10.93
C THR A 24 5.90 2.74 10.32
N PHE A 25 5.86 3.41 9.17
CA PHE A 25 7.04 3.94 8.51
C PHE A 25 6.75 5.33 7.98
N LYS A 26 7.68 6.26 8.23
CA LYS A 26 7.41 7.69 8.12
C LYS A 26 8.64 8.47 7.67
N LYS A 27 8.39 9.58 6.98
CA LYS A 27 9.45 10.45 6.46
C LYS A 27 8.98 11.89 6.50
N LYS A 28 9.85 12.79 6.96
CA LYS A 28 9.58 14.23 6.95
C LYS A 28 9.80 14.80 5.55
N VAL A 29 9.04 15.84 5.23
CA VAL A 29 9.19 16.62 4.00
C VAL A 29 8.98 18.10 4.29
N THR A 30 9.84 18.94 3.73
CA THR A 30 9.68 20.40 3.77
C THR A 30 9.30 20.88 2.38
N LEU A 31 8.18 21.58 2.29
CA LEU A 31 7.59 22.06 1.03
C LEU A 31 7.48 23.58 1.05
N LYS A 32 7.79 24.20 -0.10
CA LYS A 32 7.41 25.59 -0.37
C LYS A 32 5.93 25.67 -0.76
N ALA A 33 5.32 26.84 -0.63
CA ALA A 33 3.95 27.04 -1.10
C ALA A 33 3.83 26.74 -2.59
N GLY A 34 2.82 25.95 -2.96
CA GLY A 34 2.57 25.48 -4.33
C GLY A 34 3.49 24.35 -4.82
N GLU A 35 4.46 23.89 -4.01
CA GLU A 35 5.35 22.81 -4.38
C GLU A 35 4.65 21.44 -4.30
N THR A 36 4.84 20.61 -5.33
CA THR A 36 4.49 19.19 -5.30
C THR A 36 5.75 18.35 -5.22
N ARG A 37 5.78 17.36 -4.32
CA ARG A 37 6.92 16.45 -4.18
C ARG A 37 6.48 14.99 -4.11
N ARG A 38 7.05 14.17 -4.99
CA ARG A 38 6.94 12.71 -4.90
C ARG A 38 7.75 12.19 -3.73
N MET A 39 7.17 11.28 -2.96
CA MET A 39 7.84 10.64 -1.83
C MET A 39 7.75 9.13 -1.96
N GLU A 40 8.85 8.48 -1.62
CA GLU A 40 8.95 7.03 -1.55
C GLU A 40 9.37 6.65 -0.14
N LEU A 41 8.56 5.78 0.47
CA LEU A 41 8.78 5.23 1.79
C LEU A 41 8.64 3.72 1.69
N GLN A 42 9.65 3.00 2.14
CA GLN A 42 9.69 1.55 2.08
C GLN A 42 9.32 0.95 3.45
N SER A 43 8.48 -0.08 3.45
CA SER A 43 8.23 -0.87 4.65
C SER A 43 9.45 -1.76 4.96
N LYS A 44 9.54 -2.24 6.19
CA LYS A 44 10.42 -3.38 6.48
C LYS A 44 9.83 -4.65 5.87
N LEU A 45 10.66 -5.69 5.78
CA LEU A 45 10.23 -7.02 5.36
C LEU A 45 9.01 -7.46 6.19
N ILE A 46 7.98 -7.96 5.52
CA ILE A 46 6.81 -8.56 6.15
C ILE A 46 7.06 -10.06 6.15
N SER A 47 7.39 -10.61 7.33
CA SER A 47 7.63 -12.04 7.46
C SER A 47 6.33 -12.82 7.40
N ASN A 48 6.33 -13.91 6.63
CA ASN A 48 5.21 -14.85 6.50
C ASN A 48 3.84 -14.16 6.24
N PRO A 49 3.71 -13.34 5.18
CA PRO A 49 2.44 -12.68 4.89
C PRO A 49 1.38 -13.73 4.52
N GLU A 50 0.15 -13.51 4.98
CA GLU A 50 -0.99 -14.24 4.47
C GLU A 50 -1.20 -13.86 3.00
N LEU A 51 -1.25 -14.86 2.13
CA LEU A 51 -1.25 -14.64 0.69
C LEU A 51 -2.66 -14.47 0.15
N TRP A 52 -2.80 -13.50 -0.74
CA TRP A 52 -4.04 -13.27 -1.48
C TRP A 52 -4.23 -14.37 -2.54
N THR A 53 -5.44 -14.93 -2.60
CA THR A 53 -5.98 -15.68 -3.74
C THR A 53 -7.43 -15.28 -3.99
N PRO A 54 -8.04 -15.62 -5.15
CA PRO A 54 -9.46 -15.40 -5.38
C PRO A 54 -10.39 -16.07 -4.36
N GLU A 55 -9.95 -17.16 -3.72
CA GLU A 55 -10.73 -17.89 -2.71
C GLU A 55 -10.59 -17.31 -1.30
N THR A 56 -9.40 -16.78 -0.94
CA THR A 56 -9.14 -16.29 0.42
C THR A 56 -9.38 -14.80 0.58
N LEU A 57 -9.23 -14.01 -0.50
CA LEU A 57 -9.45 -12.57 -0.53
C LEU A 57 -8.71 -11.78 0.57
N ILE A 58 -7.57 -12.30 1.03
CA ILE A 58 -6.77 -11.69 2.09
C ILE A 58 -6.24 -10.32 1.65
N LEU A 59 -6.63 -9.27 2.37
CA LEU A 59 -6.24 -7.90 2.08
C LEU A 59 -5.72 -7.20 3.34
N TYR A 60 -4.51 -6.69 3.22
CA TYR A 60 -3.90 -5.75 4.14
C TYR A 60 -4.38 -4.33 3.80
N LYS A 61 -4.19 -3.39 4.73
CA LYS A 61 -4.52 -1.99 4.51
C LYS A 61 -3.31 -1.11 4.79
N VAL A 62 -2.98 -0.23 3.86
CA VAL A 62 -2.01 0.86 4.10
C VAL A 62 -2.79 2.15 4.24
N VAL A 63 -2.65 2.80 5.40
CA VAL A 63 -3.17 4.14 5.66
C VAL A 63 -2.01 5.12 5.56
N THR A 64 -2.11 6.07 4.64
CA THR A 64 -1.13 7.13 4.43
C THR A 64 -1.71 8.43 4.93
N SER A 65 -1.11 9.02 5.96
CA SER A 65 -1.53 10.29 6.53
C SER A 65 -0.46 11.37 6.34
N LEU A 66 -0.89 12.58 6.00
CA LEU A 66 -0.04 13.77 6.05
C LEU A 66 -0.22 14.43 7.42
N VAL A 67 0.85 14.51 8.21
CA VAL A 67 0.80 14.98 9.59
C VAL A 67 1.57 16.29 9.73
N ASP A 68 0.93 17.30 10.35
CA ASP A 68 1.60 18.52 10.75
C ASP A 68 2.59 18.24 11.88
N THR A 69 3.86 18.59 11.69
CA THR A 69 4.90 18.33 12.70
C THR A 69 4.79 19.22 13.94
N LYS A 70 4.15 20.40 13.83
CA LYS A 70 3.95 21.34 14.95
C LYS A 70 2.75 20.94 15.79
N THR A 71 1.59 20.74 15.16
CA THR A 71 0.32 20.44 15.85
C THR A 71 0.11 18.96 16.12
N ARG A 72 0.87 18.07 15.45
CA ARG A 72 0.74 16.60 15.49
C ARG A 72 -0.60 16.08 15.00
N LYS A 73 -1.41 16.91 14.34
CA LYS A 73 -2.70 16.52 13.76
C LYS A 73 -2.52 16.01 12.32
N ALA A 74 -3.34 15.03 11.94
CA ALA A 74 -3.48 14.64 10.55
C ALA A 74 -4.21 15.75 9.77
N ILE A 75 -3.64 16.12 8.63
CA ILE A 75 -4.17 17.13 7.71
C ILE A 75 -4.99 16.45 6.61
N ASP A 76 -4.50 15.30 6.14
CA ASP A 76 -5.13 14.47 5.12
C ASP A 76 -4.79 13.01 5.37
N GLU A 77 -5.63 12.11 4.84
CA GLU A 77 -5.49 10.68 4.93
C GLU A 77 -6.06 9.97 3.70
N LYS A 78 -5.33 8.96 3.21
CA LYS A 78 -5.84 8.02 2.21
C LYS A 78 -5.54 6.59 2.63
N SER A 79 -6.46 5.68 2.28
CA SER A 79 -6.28 4.25 2.53
C SER A 79 -6.31 3.45 1.23
N HIS A 80 -5.47 2.41 1.19
CA HIS A 80 -5.35 1.51 0.05
C HIS A 80 -5.34 0.05 0.53
N LYS A 81 -6.01 -0.84 -0.20
CA LYS A 81 -5.97 -2.29 0.04
C LYS A 81 -4.78 -2.91 -0.68
N VAL A 82 -4.11 -3.86 -0.02
CA VAL A 82 -2.90 -4.54 -0.54
C VAL A 82 -3.04 -6.04 -0.39
N GLY A 83 -2.87 -6.79 -1.49
CA GLY A 83 -2.81 -8.26 -1.47
C GLY A 83 -1.40 -8.74 -1.80
N PHE A 84 -0.79 -9.53 -0.91
CA PHE A 84 0.51 -10.15 -1.17
C PHE A 84 0.32 -11.44 -1.96
N ARG A 85 0.84 -11.45 -3.18
CA ARG A 85 0.84 -12.62 -4.07
C ARG A 85 1.91 -12.45 -5.14
N TRP A 86 2.43 -13.57 -5.61
CA TRP A 86 3.21 -13.63 -6.85
C TRP A 86 2.57 -14.66 -7.78
N PHE A 87 2.86 -14.54 -9.07
CA PHE A 87 2.39 -15.47 -10.07
C PHE A 87 3.45 -15.67 -11.14
N SER A 88 3.34 -16.77 -11.88
CA SER A 88 4.21 -17.08 -13.02
C SER A 88 3.41 -17.78 -14.11
N PHE A 89 3.90 -17.65 -15.34
CA PHE A 89 3.46 -18.45 -16.48
C PHE A 89 4.63 -19.27 -16.97
N ASP A 90 4.38 -20.55 -17.20
CA ASP A 90 5.35 -21.51 -17.69
C ASP A 90 4.73 -22.31 -18.84
N GLY A 91 5.52 -22.63 -19.86
CA GLY A 91 5.03 -23.30 -21.07
C GLY A 91 4.51 -24.72 -20.84
N GLU A 92 5.04 -25.42 -19.84
CA GLU A 92 4.64 -26.79 -19.50
C GLU A 92 3.57 -26.81 -18.39
N LYS A 93 3.75 -25.97 -17.36
CA LYS A 93 2.91 -25.97 -16.14
C LYS A 93 1.71 -25.02 -16.21
N GLY A 94 1.67 -24.13 -17.20
CA GLY A 94 0.64 -23.10 -17.32
C GLY A 94 0.79 -21.98 -16.28
N PHE A 95 -0.35 -21.49 -15.77
CA PHE A 95 -0.38 -20.44 -14.75
C PHE A 95 -0.19 -21.00 -13.34
N CYS A 96 0.67 -20.35 -12.56
CA CYS A 96 0.85 -20.63 -11.15
C CYS A 96 0.57 -19.38 -10.31
N LEU A 97 -0.15 -19.55 -9.20
CA LEU A 97 -0.40 -18.53 -8.19
C LEU A 97 0.24 -18.97 -6.87
N ASN A 98 1.05 -18.12 -6.26
CA ASN A 98 1.74 -18.41 -4.99
C ASN A 98 2.52 -19.74 -5.03
N GLY A 99 3.13 -20.05 -6.17
CA GLY A 99 3.92 -21.26 -6.40
C GLY A 99 3.11 -22.54 -6.69
N LYS A 100 1.77 -22.48 -6.74
CA LYS A 100 0.90 -23.62 -7.04
C LYS A 100 0.24 -23.47 -8.40
N SER A 101 0.10 -24.57 -9.15
CA SER A 101 -0.65 -24.57 -10.40
C SER A 101 -2.09 -24.09 -10.15
N TYR A 102 -2.56 -23.15 -10.97
CA TYR A 102 -3.85 -22.51 -10.79
C TYR A 102 -4.54 -22.36 -12.15
N LYS A 103 -5.71 -22.97 -12.31
CA LYS A 103 -6.47 -22.87 -13.57
C LYS A 103 -7.24 -21.56 -13.61
N LEU A 104 -6.90 -20.67 -14.55
CA LEU A 104 -7.65 -19.45 -14.80
C LEU A 104 -9.03 -19.79 -15.38
N ARG A 105 -10.09 -19.49 -14.64
CA ARG A 105 -11.49 -19.67 -15.04
C ARG A 105 -12.13 -18.31 -15.32
N GLY A 106 -11.77 -17.71 -16.45
CA GLY A 106 -12.25 -16.39 -16.85
C GLY A 106 -13.64 -16.39 -17.48
N PHE A 107 -14.31 -15.25 -17.42
CA PHE A 107 -15.49 -14.90 -18.22
C PHE A 107 -15.28 -13.50 -18.80
N ASN A 108 -15.89 -13.22 -19.96
CA ASN A 108 -15.86 -11.89 -20.56
C ASN A 108 -17.08 -11.09 -20.07
N ARG A 109 -16.88 -9.83 -19.68
CA ARG A 109 -17.96 -8.92 -19.27
C ARG A 109 -17.95 -7.66 -20.16
N HIS A 110 -18.98 -7.48 -20.97
CA HIS A 110 -19.22 -6.22 -21.69
C HIS A 110 -19.72 -5.16 -20.69
N GLN A 111 -19.40 -3.89 -20.94
CA GLN A 111 -19.63 -2.77 -20.02
C GLN A 111 -20.54 -1.69 -20.64
N ASP A 112 -21.55 -2.13 -21.38
CA ASP A 112 -22.58 -1.26 -21.96
C ASP A 112 -23.39 -0.54 -20.86
#